data_AF-A0A951H2R8-F1
#
_entry.id   AF-A0A951H2R8-F1
#
_cell.length_a   1.000
_cell.length_b   1.000
_cell.length_c   1.000
_cell.angle_alpha   90.00
_cell.angle_beta   90.00
_cell.angle_gamma   90.00
#
_symmetry.space_group_name_H-M   'P 1'
#
loop_
_entity.id
_entity.type
_entity.pdbx_description
1 polymer ?
#
loop_
_entity_poly.entity_id
_entity_poly.type
_entity_poly.pdbx_seq_one_letter_code
_entity_poly.pdbx_strand_id
1 'polypeptide(L)'
;GIGAALEWSAERALLVPGDCPLLDPAELDRLLGDPVAPPTVLVVPDRHGTGTNALLLSPPGALEPSFGPGSCARHLADAKRAGVPGELVQVPSLALDIDTPEDLAAIREVFALRSDGAPHTRAVIGQLARC
;
A
#
# COMPACT_ATOMS: atom_id res chain seq x y z
N GLY A 1 -10.50 8.27 7.22
CA GLY A 1 -9.31 8.90 6.58
C GLY A 1 -8.40 9.49 7.64
N ILE A 2 -7.33 10.18 7.27
CA ILE A 2 -6.33 10.72 8.24
C ILE A 2 -6.97 11.60 9.32
N GLY A 3 -7.97 12.43 8.98
CA GLY A 3 -8.68 13.25 9.97
C GLY A 3 -9.26 12.43 11.14
N ALA A 4 -9.88 11.28 10.85
CA ALA A 4 -10.39 10.38 11.88
C ALA A 4 -9.26 9.74 12.71
N ALA A 5 -8.12 9.43 12.10
CA ALA A 5 -6.96 8.90 12.82
C ALA A 5 -6.38 9.93 13.82
N LEU A 6 -6.37 11.21 13.43
CA LEU A 6 -5.98 12.32 14.32
C LEU A 6 -7.00 12.50 15.46
N GLU A 7 -8.30 12.46 15.16
CA GLU A 7 -9.36 12.54 16.18
C GLU A 7 -9.30 11.38 17.18
N TRP A 8 -8.91 10.18 16.72
CA TRP A 8 -8.74 9.01 17.58
C TRP A 8 -7.41 8.98 18.32
N SER A 9 -6.57 10.01 18.19
CA SER A 9 -5.22 10.06 18.76
C SER A 9 -4.38 8.83 18.40
N ALA A 10 -4.53 8.34 17.16
CA ALA A 10 -3.76 7.21 16.68
C ALA A 10 -2.28 7.58 16.61
N GLU A 11 -1.41 6.66 17.04
CA GLU A 11 0.05 6.83 16.98
C GLU A 11 0.57 6.74 15.54
N ARG A 12 -0.17 6.04 14.68
CA ARG A 12 0.21 5.72 13.30
C ARG A 12 -1.02 5.67 12.41
N ALA A 13 -0.86 6.04 11.15
CA ALA A 13 -1.85 5.86 10.11
C ALA A 13 -1.20 5.23 8.89
N LEU A 14 -1.79 4.16 8.38
CA LEU A 14 -1.40 3.54 7.12
C LEU A 14 -2.46 3.84 6.07
N LEU A 15 -2.04 4.38 4.94
CA LEU A 15 -2.87 4.62 3.77
C LEU A 15 -2.55 3.53 2.75
N VAL A 16 -3.59 2.81 2.33
CA VAL A 16 -3.54 1.72 1.34
C VAL A 16 -4.65 1.96 0.31
N PRO A 17 -4.42 1.68 -0.99
CA PRO A 17 -5.45 1.64 -2.02
C PRO A 17 -6.60 0.71 -1.62
N GLY A 18 -7.80 1.01 -2.10
CA GLY A 18 -9.00 0.22 -1.78
C GLY A 18 -9.07 -1.13 -2.50
N ASP A 19 -8.16 -1.35 -3.45
CA ASP A 19 -8.23 -2.34 -4.52
C ASP A 19 -6.94 -3.17 -4.66
N CYS A 20 -6.29 -3.48 -3.53
CA CYS A 20 -5.17 -4.43 -3.46
C CYS A 20 -5.66 -5.86 -3.09
N PRO A 21 -6.15 -6.71 -4.03
CA PRO A 21 -6.65 -8.05 -3.68
C PRO A 21 -5.55 -9.05 -3.36
N LEU A 22 -4.29 -8.70 -3.58
CA LEU A 22 -3.13 -9.50 -3.21
C LEU A 22 -2.56 -9.16 -1.83
N LEU A 23 -3.14 -8.17 -1.12
CA LEU A 23 -2.70 -7.78 0.23
C LEU A 23 -2.60 -9.01 1.13
N ASP A 24 -1.38 -9.29 1.60
CA ASP A 24 -1.12 -10.34 2.57
C ASP A 24 -1.19 -9.74 3.98
N PRO A 25 -2.15 -10.15 4.82
CA PRO A 25 -2.26 -9.65 6.18
C PRO A 25 -0.98 -9.85 7.00
N ALA A 26 -0.21 -10.92 6.75
CA ALA A 26 1.03 -11.16 7.48
C ALA A 26 2.14 -10.16 7.13
N GLU A 27 2.18 -9.68 5.89
CA GLU A 27 3.12 -8.61 5.50
C GLU A 27 2.69 -7.25 6.07
N LEU A 28 1.38 -7.01 6.14
CA LEU A 28 0.82 -5.82 6.79
C LEU A 28 1.13 -5.80 8.29
N ASP A 29 0.94 -6.93 8.98
CA ASP A 29 1.24 -7.09 10.39
C ASP A 29 2.73 -6.88 10.68
N ARG A 30 3.62 -7.32 9.77
CA ARG A 30 5.06 -7.03 9.87
C ARG A 30 5.36 -5.56 9.71
N LEU A 31 4.81 -4.90 8.67
CA LEU A 31 5.00 -3.46 8.44
C LEU A 31 4.55 -2.63 9.64
N LEU A 32 3.44 -3.00 10.29
CA LEU A 32 2.91 -2.32 11.47
C LEU A 32 3.60 -2.78 12.78
N GLY A 33 4.16 -3.98 12.82
CA GLY A 33 4.85 -4.54 13.97
C GLY A 33 6.30 -4.04 14.11
N ASP A 34 6.94 -3.68 12.99
CA ASP A 34 8.31 -3.19 13.00
C ASP A 34 8.40 -1.86 13.76
N PRO A 35 9.34 -1.75 14.72
CA PRO A 35 9.50 -0.54 15.51
C PRO A 35 10.07 0.58 14.63
N VAL A 36 9.28 1.64 14.47
CA VAL A 36 9.68 2.90 13.81
C VAL A 36 9.73 4.01 14.84
N ALA A 37 10.79 4.82 14.80
CA ALA A 37 10.95 5.96 15.71
C ALA A 37 10.14 7.17 15.20
N PRO A 38 9.11 7.64 15.90
CA PRO A 38 8.37 8.83 15.47
C PRO A 38 9.22 10.12 15.65
N PRO A 39 9.10 11.12 14.75
CA PRO A 39 8.30 11.08 13.54
C PRO A 39 8.99 10.27 12.43
N THR A 40 8.23 9.49 11.64
CA THR A 40 8.73 8.75 10.47
C THR A 40 7.64 8.61 9.41
N VAL A 41 8.06 8.58 8.15
CA VAL A 41 7.25 8.25 6.97
C VAL A 41 7.83 7.03 6.28
N LEU A 42 7.03 5.99 6.06
CA LEU A 42 7.41 4.86 5.21
C LEU A 42 6.62 4.93 3.91
N VAL A 43 7.34 4.88 2.79
CA VAL A 43 6.78 4.90 1.45
C VAL A 43 6.94 3.50 0.86
N VAL A 44 5.82 2.87 0.52
CA VAL A 44 5.81 1.62 -0.25
C VAL A 44 5.56 2.01 -1.70
N PRO A 45 6.53 1.81 -2.61
CA PRO A 45 6.38 2.20 -4.00
C PRO A 45 5.46 1.24 -4.76
N ASP A 46 4.94 1.71 -5.89
CA ASP A 46 4.33 0.83 -6.89
C ASP A 46 5.39 -0.06 -7.59
N ARG A 47 4.93 -1.04 -8.38
CA ARG A 47 5.81 -1.90 -9.20
C ARG A 47 6.78 -1.15 -10.13
N HIS A 48 6.42 0.08 -10.52
CA HIS A 48 7.22 0.91 -11.43
C HIS A 48 8.23 1.79 -10.68
N GLY A 49 8.17 1.82 -9.35
CA GLY A 49 9.03 2.64 -8.49
C GLY A 49 8.73 4.14 -8.54
N THR A 50 7.62 4.56 -9.16
CA THR A 50 7.30 5.98 -9.37
C THR A 50 6.10 6.45 -8.55
N GLY A 51 5.10 5.60 -8.40
CA GLY A 51 3.94 5.79 -7.56
C GLY A 51 4.15 5.28 -6.12
N THR A 52 3.20 5.58 -5.24
CA THR A 52 3.17 5.10 -3.85
C THR A 52 1.94 4.22 -3.68
N ASN A 53 2.14 2.94 -3.39
CA ASN A 53 1.07 1.98 -3.18
C ASN A 53 0.73 1.77 -1.70
N ALA A 54 1.55 2.24 -0.77
CA ALA A 54 1.13 2.47 0.61
C ALA A 54 1.99 3.54 1.26
N LEU A 55 1.41 4.25 2.22
CA LEU A 55 2.09 5.31 2.96
C LEU A 55 1.81 5.14 4.45
N LEU A 56 2.83 4.83 5.24
CA LEU A 56 2.75 4.83 6.70
C LEU A 56 3.22 6.18 7.24
N LEU A 57 2.40 6.77 8.11
CA LEU A 57 2.68 8.02 8.80
C LEU A 57 2.71 7.76 10.30
N SER A 58 3.80 8.13 10.97
CA SER A 58 3.90 8.14 12.42
C SER A 58 4.47 9.48 12.88
N PRO A 59 3.71 10.36 13.55
CA PRO A 59 2.26 10.31 13.75
C PRO A 59 1.47 10.48 12.43
N PRO A 60 0.13 10.30 12.42
CA PRO A 60 -0.71 10.51 11.23
C PRO A 60 -0.57 11.89 10.58
N GLY A 61 -0.10 12.90 11.33
CA GLY A 61 0.17 14.26 10.83
C GLY A 61 1.64 14.50 10.42
N ALA A 62 2.47 13.46 10.33
CA ALA A 62 3.89 13.61 9.96
C ALA A 62 4.09 14.15 8.55
N LEU A 63 3.14 13.90 7.65
CA LEU A 63 3.16 14.38 6.28
C LEU A 63 1.74 14.49 5.74
N GLU A 64 1.50 15.47 4.86
CA GLU A 64 0.28 15.52 4.06
C GLU A 64 0.44 14.60 2.83
N PRO A 65 -0.40 13.57 2.64
CA PRO A 65 -0.27 12.67 1.50
C PRO A 65 -0.55 13.39 0.19
N SER A 66 0.23 13.04 -0.83
CA SER A 66 0.10 13.55 -2.18
C SER A 66 0.30 12.43 -3.20
N PHE A 67 -0.74 11.64 -3.45
CA PHE A 67 -0.72 10.51 -4.39
C PHE A 67 -0.74 10.96 -5.87
N GLY A 68 -0.51 10.01 -6.78
CA GLY A 68 -0.46 10.23 -8.23
C GLY A 68 0.94 10.03 -8.83
N PRO A 69 1.15 10.38 -10.12
CA PRO A 69 2.43 10.19 -10.79
C PRO A 69 3.61 10.85 -10.05
N GLY A 70 4.70 10.11 -9.89
CA GLY A 70 5.89 10.56 -9.17
C GLY A 70 5.68 10.78 -7.65
N SER A 71 4.59 10.25 -7.08
CA SER A 71 4.27 10.39 -5.65
C SER A 71 5.35 9.82 -4.75
N CYS A 72 6.03 8.73 -5.15
CA CYS A 72 7.10 8.14 -4.35
C CYS A 72 8.20 9.15 -4.04
N ALA A 73 8.75 9.77 -5.08
CA ALA A 73 9.81 10.77 -4.94
C ALA A 73 9.31 12.04 -4.21
N ARG A 74 8.05 12.43 -4.47
CA ARG A 74 7.42 13.58 -3.81
C ARG A 74 7.28 13.37 -2.31
N HIS A 75 6.76 12.24 -1.87
CA HIS A 75 6.63 11.91 -0.44
C HIS A 75 7.97 11.94 0.29
N LEU A 76 9.02 11.35 -0.30
CA LEU A 76 10.36 11.38 0.29
C LEU A 76 10.94 12.80 0.35
N ALA A 77 10.74 13.60 -0.71
CA ALA A 77 11.19 14.98 -0.75
C ALA A 77 10.46 15.86 0.27
N ASP A 78 9.15 15.64 0.45
CA ASP A 78 8.34 16.40 1.40
C ASP A 78 8.64 15.99 2.84
N ALA A 79 8.85 14.70 3.12
CA ALA A 79 9.34 14.22 4.43
C ALA A 79 10.68 14.88 4.78
N LYS A 80 11.63 14.87 3.84
CA LYS A 80 12.93 15.54 4.01
C LYS A 80 12.77 17.05 4.28
N ARG A 81 11.86 17.73 3.57
CA ARG A 81 11.59 19.16 3.77
C ARG A 81 10.98 19.45 5.14
N ALA A 82 10.15 18.54 5.65
CA ALA A 82 9.56 18.60 6.98
C ALA A 82 10.54 18.19 8.11
N GLY A 83 11.76 17.74 7.78
CA GLY A 83 12.72 17.22 8.76
C GLY A 83 12.32 15.87 9.34
N VAL A 84 11.44 15.14 8.67
CA VAL A 84 10.95 13.81 9.07
C VAL A 84 11.73 12.74 8.28
N PRO A 85 12.30 11.73 8.96
CA PRO A 85 12.84 10.53 8.32
C PRO A 85 11.82 9.91 7.35
N GLY A 86 12.23 9.77 6.09
CA GLY A 86 11.45 9.14 5.03
C GLY A 86 12.21 7.93 4.49
N GLU A 87 11.60 6.76 4.56
CA GLU A 87 12.21 5.49 4.14
C GLU A 87 11.39 4.79 3.06
N LEU A 88 12.08 4.12 2.14
CA LEU A 88 11.45 3.24 1.16
C LEU A 88 11.39 1.83 1.71
N VAL A 89 10.19 1.27 1.74
CA VAL A 89 9.96 -0.10 2.21
C VAL A 89 9.31 -0.91 1.10
N GLN A 90 9.84 -2.09 0.84
CA GLN A 90 9.28 -3.01 -0.15
C GLN A 90 8.31 -3.95 0.54
N VAL A 91 7.04 -3.91 0.13
CA VAL A 91 6.01 -4.84 0.58
C VAL A 91 5.42 -5.52 -0.66
N PRO A 92 5.87 -6.74 -1.01
CA PRO A 92 5.53 -7.37 -2.29
C PRO A 92 4.03 -7.51 -2.55
N SER A 93 3.23 -7.87 -1.55
CA SER A 93 1.76 -7.94 -1.69
C SER A 93 1.10 -6.60 -2.00
N LEU A 94 1.75 -5.50 -1.64
CA LEU A 94 1.36 -4.13 -1.91
C LEU A 94 2.15 -3.53 -3.07
N ALA A 95 2.86 -4.29 -3.89
CA ALA A 95 3.52 -3.73 -5.08
C ALA A 95 2.60 -3.74 -6.32
N LEU A 96 1.55 -4.57 -6.30
CA LEU A 96 0.59 -4.75 -7.40
C LEU A 96 -0.72 -4.04 -7.09
N ASP A 97 -0.94 -2.92 -7.77
CA ASP A 97 -2.25 -2.29 -7.90
C ASP A 97 -2.96 -2.79 -9.17
N ILE A 98 -4.29 -2.90 -9.17
CA ILE A 98 -5.06 -3.35 -10.35
C ILE A 98 -5.56 -2.16 -11.13
N ASP A 99 -4.67 -1.47 -11.83
CA ASP A 99 -5.04 -0.31 -12.63
C ASP A 99 -5.30 -0.65 -14.10
N THR A 100 -4.68 -1.73 -14.61
CA THR A 100 -4.66 -2.05 -16.05
C THR A 100 -5.12 -3.48 -16.35
N PRO A 101 -5.62 -3.76 -17.57
CA PRO A 101 -5.92 -5.14 -18.00
C PRO A 101 -4.73 -6.10 -17.87
N GLU A 102 -3.52 -5.58 -18.04
CA GLU A 102 -2.27 -6.30 -17.84
C GLU A 102 -2.05 -6.69 -16.36
N ASP A 103 -2.51 -5.88 -15.42
CA ASP A 103 -2.47 -6.19 -13.97
C ASP A 103 -3.39 -7.33 -13.61
N LEU A 104 -4.56 -7.37 -14.24
CA LEU A 104 -5.49 -8.48 -14.08
C LEU A 104 -4.90 -9.79 -14.60
N ALA A 105 -4.11 -9.76 -15.68
CA ALA A 105 -3.43 -10.96 -16.20
C ALA A 105 -2.34 -11.45 -15.24
N ALA A 106 -1.51 -10.56 -14.70
CA ALA A 106 -0.48 -10.90 -13.71
C ALA A 106 -1.09 -11.51 -12.45
N ILE A 107 -2.22 -10.99 -12.00
CA ILE A 107 -2.93 -11.48 -10.82
C ILE A 107 -3.56 -12.86 -11.06
N ARG A 108 -4.04 -13.13 -12.27
CA ARG A 108 -4.52 -14.47 -12.64
C ARG A 108 -3.41 -15.51 -12.59
N GLU A 109 -2.18 -15.16 -12.97
CA GLU A 109 -1.03 -16.06 -12.84
C GLU A 109 -0.65 -16.29 -11.37
N VAL A 110 -0.65 -15.25 -10.52
CA VAL A 110 -0.39 -15.38 -9.09
C VAL A 110 -1.45 -16.22 -8.38
N PHE A 111 -2.75 -16.03 -8.68
CA PHE A 111 -3.83 -16.86 -8.14
C PHE A 111 -3.83 -18.30 -8.69
N ALA A 112 -3.31 -18.53 -9.90
CA ALA A 112 -3.14 -19.89 -10.43
C ALA A 112 -2.00 -20.64 -9.71
N LEU A 113 -1.03 -19.91 -9.15
CA LEU A 113 0.12 -20.46 -8.43
C LEU A 113 -0.08 -20.56 -6.91
N ARG A 114 -1.00 -19.76 -6.33
CA ARG A 114 -1.35 -19.80 -4.90
C ARG A 114 -2.71 -20.48 -4.72
N SER A 115 -2.72 -21.72 -4.24
CA SER A 115 -3.96 -22.49 -4.01
C SER A 115 -4.68 -22.11 -2.70
N ASP A 116 -4.20 -21.08 -2.01
CA ASP A 116 -4.49 -20.78 -0.62
C ASP A 116 -4.58 -19.25 -0.41
N GLY A 117 -5.79 -18.71 -0.58
CA GLY A 117 -6.15 -17.34 -0.21
C GLY A 117 -7.16 -16.71 -1.17
N ALA A 118 -8.26 -16.17 -0.62
CA ALA A 118 -9.35 -15.44 -1.30
C ALA A 118 -10.50 -16.27 -1.95
N PRO A 119 -11.40 -16.86 -1.13
CA PRO A 119 -12.62 -17.52 -1.63
C PRO A 119 -13.59 -16.58 -2.37
N HIS A 120 -13.58 -15.27 -2.08
CA HIS A 120 -14.50 -14.31 -2.71
C HIS A 120 -14.06 -13.89 -4.12
N THR A 121 -12.75 -13.66 -4.35
CA THR A 121 -12.20 -13.33 -5.67
C THR A 121 -12.37 -14.48 -6.67
N ARG A 122 -12.32 -15.72 -6.18
CA ARG A 122 -12.55 -16.93 -6.99
C ARG A 122 -13.98 -17.05 -7.52
N ALA A 123 -14.97 -16.54 -6.79
CA ALA A 123 -16.38 -16.61 -7.19
C ALA A 123 -16.68 -15.72 -8.41
N VAL A 124 -16.02 -14.56 -8.51
CA VAL A 124 -16.24 -13.60 -9.60
C VAL A 124 -15.55 -14.04 -10.90
N ILE A 125 -14.36 -14.64 -10.81
CA ILE A 125 -13.62 -15.14 -11.99
C ILE A 125 -14.38 -16.28 -12.70
N GLY A 126 -15.15 -17.09 -11.97
CA GLY A 126 -15.96 -18.17 -12.56
C GLY A 126 -17.15 -17.70 -13.40
N GLN A 127 -17.61 -16.46 -13.21
CA GLN A 127 -18.78 -15.91 -13.92
C GLN A 127 -18.40 -15.20 -15.23
N LEU A 128 -17.16 -14.71 -15.37
CA LEU A 128 -16.69 -14.04 -16.60
C LEU A 128 -16.20 -15.02 -17.68
N ALA A 129 -16.01 -16.29 -17.35
CA ALA A 129 -15.60 -17.33 -18.31
C ALA A 129 -16.78 -17.97 -19.09
N ARG A 130 -18.00 -17.41 -19.00
CA ARG A 130 -19.21 -17.92 -19.67
C ARG A 130 -19.96 -16.88 -20.53
N CYS A 131 -19.33 -15.75 -20.84
CA CYS A 131 -19.84 -14.79 -21.81
C CYS A 131 -18.92 -14.75 -23.03
#